data_AF-A0A1F6Y6L7-F1
#
_entry.id   AF-A0A1F6Y6L7-F1
#
_cell.length_a   1.000
_cell.length_b   1.000
_cell.length_c   1.000
_cell.angle_alpha   90.00
_cell.angle_beta   90.00
_cell.angle_gamma   90.00
#
_symmetry.space_group_name_H-M   'P 1'
#
loop_
_entity.id
_entity.type
_entity.pdbx_description
1 polymer ?
#
loop_
_entity_poly.entity_id
_entity_poly.type
_entity_poly.pdbx_seq_one_letter_code
_entity_poly.pdbx_strand_id
1 'polypeptide(L)' 'MNNKWSSSKAGKVLRALVKIGWEIKRHKSSSHIILEKAGCTNYVWAFGNNDELGSKMLSRIAKHTGLKVDDL' A
#
# COMPACT_ATOMS: atom_id res chain seq x y z
N MET A 1 17.33 9.17 -14.29
CA MET A 1 17.36 7.70 -14.40
C MET A 1 17.30 7.06 -13.01
N ASN A 2 16.17 7.04 -12.28
CA ASN A 2 16.02 6.12 -11.14
C ASN A 2 14.54 5.77 -10.96
N ASN A 3 14.07 4.84 -11.77
CA ASN A 3 12.78 4.17 -11.56
C ASN A 3 12.93 3.29 -10.30
N LYS A 4 12.91 3.90 -9.09
CA LYS A 4 13.16 3.20 -7.83
C LYS A 4 12.08 2.17 -7.50
N TRP A 5 10.87 2.38 -8.01
CA TRP A 5 9.75 1.46 -7.80
C TRP A 5 9.72 0.40 -8.89
N SER A 6 10.11 -0.82 -8.56
CA SER A 6 9.88 -1.99 -9.42
C SER A 6 8.43 -2.47 -9.27
N SER A 7 7.82 -2.96 -10.36
CA SER A 7 6.48 -3.56 -10.31
C SER A 7 6.44 -4.61 -9.20
N SER A 8 5.47 -4.46 -8.30
CA SER A 8 5.38 -5.28 -7.08
C SER A 8 3.95 -5.74 -6.88
N LYS A 9 3.80 -6.96 -6.35
CA LYS A 9 2.48 -7.46 -5.98
C LYS A 9 1.85 -6.59 -4.90
N ALA A 10 0.58 -6.27 -5.06
CA ALA A 10 -0.22 -5.51 -4.11
C ALA A 10 -0.16 -6.12 -2.70
N GLY A 11 -0.18 -7.45 -2.58
CA GLY A 11 -0.02 -8.13 -1.29
C GLY A 11 1.31 -7.83 -0.59
N LYS A 12 2.41 -7.63 -1.34
CA LYS A 12 3.72 -7.25 -0.79
C LYS A 12 3.66 -5.82 -0.24
N VAL A 13 3.04 -4.91 -0.98
CA VAL A 13 2.87 -3.52 -0.59
C VAL A 13 2.01 -3.39 0.65
N LEU A 14 0.90 -4.12 0.72
CA LEU A 14 0.03 -4.14 1.89
C LEU A 14 0.80 -4.59 3.15
N ARG A 15 1.62 -5.64 3.04
CA ARG A 15 2.48 -6.08 4.16
C ARG A 15 3.47 -5.01 4.59
N ALA A 16 4.07 -4.30 3.63
CA ALA A 16 4.99 -3.20 3.92
C ALA A 16 4.27 -2.04 4.62
N LEU A 17 3.06 -1.69 4.19
CA LEU A 17 2.21 -0.70 4.88
C LEU A 17 1.94 -1.11 6.33
N VAL A 18 1.61 -2.37 6.57
CA VAL A 18 1.39 -2.85 7.94
C VAL A 18 2.67 -2.76 8.78
N LYS A 19 3.83 -3.09 8.22
CA LYS A 19 5.13 -2.95 8.91
C LYS A 19 5.45 -1.51 9.33
N ILE A 20 5.10 -0.50 8.52
CA ILE A 20 5.34 0.92 8.84
C ILE A 20 4.26 1.51 9.77
N GLY A 21 3.37 0.66 10.31
CA GLY A 21 2.33 1.03 11.28
C GLY A 21 0.97 1.40 10.68
N TRP A 22 0.64 0.91 9.49
CA TRP A 22 -0.76 0.93 9.02
C TRP A 22 -1.52 -0.27 9.56
N GLU A 23 -2.74 -0.06 10.01
CA GLU A 23 -3.59 -1.11 10.57
C GLU A 23 -4.82 -1.31 9.68
N ILE A 24 -5.23 -2.57 9.51
CA ILE A 24 -6.39 -2.92 8.69
C ILE A 24 -7.65 -2.75 9.55
N LYS A 25 -8.30 -1.59 9.45
CA LYS A 25 -9.51 -1.26 10.23
C LYS A 25 -10.71 -2.13 9.87
N ARG A 26 -10.93 -2.35 8.58
CA ARG A 26 -12.14 -3.03 8.10
C ARG A 26 -11.89 -3.82 6.83
N HIS A 27 -12.23 -5.10 6.91
CA HIS A 27 -12.22 -6.04 5.81
C HIS A 27 -13.66 -6.52 5.55
N LYS A 28 -14.44 -5.77 4.76
CA LYS A 28 -15.84 -6.12 4.47
C LYS A 28 -15.89 -7.04 3.24
N SER A 29 -15.42 -8.28 3.38
CA SER A 29 -15.59 -9.39 2.41
C SER A 29 -15.21 -9.12 0.93
N SER A 30 -14.47 -8.06 0.64
CA SER A 30 -14.20 -7.58 -0.71
C SER A 30 -12.80 -6.98 -0.77
N SER A 31 -12.23 -6.87 -1.98
CA SER A 31 -10.91 -6.30 -2.28
C SER A 31 -10.71 -4.85 -1.82
N HIS A 32 -11.72 -4.24 -1.21
CA HIS A 32 -11.72 -2.90 -0.62
C HIS A 32 -11.54 -2.99 0.90
N ILE A 33 -10.31 -2.76 1.34
CA ILE A 33 -9.93 -2.74 2.75
C ILE A 33 -9.63 -1.30 3.16
N ILE A 34 -9.97 -0.94 4.38
CA ILE A 34 -9.65 0.40 4.91
C ILE A 34 -8.44 0.26 5.81
N LEU A 35 -7.38 0.98 5.49
CA LEU A 35 -6.19 1.13 6.30
C LEU A 35 -6.30 2.42 7.13
N GLU A 36 -6.02 2.31 8.41
CA GLU A 36 -5.88 3.47 9.29
C GLU A 36 -4.47 3.52 9.85
N LYS A 37 -3.98 4.72 10.13
CA LYS A 37 -2.72 4.91 10.84
C LYS A 37 -2.92 6.06 11.81
N ALA A 38 -2.44 5.89 13.04
CA ALA A 38 -2.56 6.90 14.08
C ALA A 38 -2.02 8.26 13.59
N GLY A 39 -2.87 9.28 13.57
CA GLY A 39 -2.54 10.63 13.09
C GLY A 39 -2.57 10.83 11.56
N CYS A 40 -2.99 9.84 10.78
CA CYS A 40 -3.16 9.94 9.32
C CYS A 40 -4.62 9.72 8.91
N THR A 41 -5.01 10.23 7.74
CA THR A 41 -6.32 9.97 7.14
C THR A 41 -6.44 8.51 6.74
N ASN A 42 -7.63 7.93 6.91
CA ASN A 42 -7.93 6.57 6.45
C ASN A 42 -7.62 6.43 4.96
N TYR A 43 -6.86 5.39 4.60
CA TYR A 43 -6.50 5.07 3.23
C TYR A 43 -7.32 3.88 2.74
N VAL A 44 -8.08 4.07 1.65
CA VAL A 44 -8.85 2.99 1.04
C VAL A 44 -7.94 2.22 0.09
N TRP A 45 -7.73 0.95 0.40
CA TRP A 45 -6.94 0.03 -0.39
C TRP A 45 -7.88 -0.87 -1.19
N ALA A 46 -7.86 -0.73 -2.52
CA ALA A 46 -8.77 -1.41 -3.43
C ALA A 46 -8.12 -2.54 -4.25
N PHE A 47 -6.92 -3.00 -3.85
CA PHE A 47 -6.14 -3.99 -4.59
C PHE A 47 -6.21 -5.37 -3.92
N GLY A 48 -6.44 -6.40 -4.72
CA GLY A 48 -6.32 -7.79 -4.27
C GLY A 48 -4.85 -8.22 -4.11
N ASN A 49 -4.59 -9.25 -3.32
CA ASN A 49 -3.21 -9.74 -3.09
C ASN A 49 -2.45 -10.14 -4.37
N ASN A 50 -3.16 -10.62 -5.39
CA ASN A 50 -2.57 -11.08 -6.65
C ASN A 50 -2.38 -9.95 -7.68
N ASP A 51 -2.93 -8.77 -7.40
CA ASP A 51 -2.84 -7.59 -8.27
C ASP A 51 -1.41 -7.07 -8.37
N GLU A 52 -1.06 -6.47 -9.49
CA GLU A 52 0.31 -6.08 -9.78
C GLU A 52 0.40 -4.56 -9.97
N LEU A 53 1.12 -3.92 -9.04
CA LEU A 53 1.22 -2.47 -8.98
C LEU A 53 2.48 -2.01 -9.71
N GLY A 54 2.28 -1.31 -10.81
CA GLY A 54 3.37 -0.68 -11.55
C GLY A 54 4.00 0.49 -10.80
N SER A 55 5.19 0.90 -11.25
CA SER A 55 6.05 1.95 -10.66
C SER A 55 5.31 3.27 -10.38
N LYS A 56 4.44 3.70 -11.31
CA LYS A 56 3.65 4.93 -11.16
C LYS A 56 2.65 4.82 -10.03
N MET A 57 2.00 3.66 -9.87
CA MET A 57 0.99 3.46 -8.84
C MET A 57 1.63 3.37 -7.46
N LEU A 58 2.74 2.64 -7.35
CA LEU A 58 3.56 2.58 -6.13
C LEU A 58 4.01 3.96 -5.68
N SER A 59 4.47 4.80 -6.61
CA SER A 59 4.88 6.18 -6.30
C SER A 59 3.72 7.04 -5.75
N ARG A 60 2.48 6.81 -6.21
CA ARG A 60 1.29 7.50 -5.67
C ARG A 60 0.94 7.00 -4.27
N ILE A 61 0.96 5.68 -4.07
CA ILE A 61 0.71 5.06 -2.76
C ILE A 61 1.74 5.57 -1.75
N ALA A 62 3.01 5.59 -2.11
CA ALA A 62 4.11 6.10 -1.29
C ALA A 62 3.91 7.55 -0.83
N LYS A 63 3.44 8.42 -1.73
CA LYS A 63 3.16 9.81 -1.39
C LYS A 63 2.03 9.96 -0.37
N HIS A 64 1.02 9.10 -0.40
CA HIS A 64 -0.10 9.15 0.53
C HIS A 64 0.17 8.42 1.85
N THR A 65 0.91 7.32 1.79
CA THR A 65 1.08 6.39 2.93
C THR A 65 2.42 6.52 3.65
N GLY A 66 3.38 7.21 3.03
CA GLY A 66 4.76 7.30 3.50
C GLY A 66 5.62 6.07 3.19
N LEU A 67 5.11 5.10 2.42
CA LEU A 67 5.86 3.91 2.00
C LEU A 67 7.15 4.31 1.25
N LYS A 68 8.27 3.66 1.58
CA LYS A 68 9.53 3.82 0.84
C LYS A 68 9.83 2.56 0.04
N VAL A 69 10.71 2.72 -0.95
CA VAL A 69 11.21 1.59 -1.75
C VAL A 69 11.92 0.55 -0.90
N ASP A 70 12.57 0.99 0.18
CA ASP A 70 13.29 0.12 1.11
C ASP A 70 12.35 -0.80 1.91
N ASP A 71 11.09 -0.41 2.08
CA ASP A 71 10.09 -1.22 2.78
C ASP A 71 9.55 -2.38 1.92
N LEU A 72 9.77 -2.35 0.60
CA LEU A 72 9.33 -3.37 -0.36
C LEU A 72 10.38 -4.45 -0.61
#